data_AF-A0A920K3S9-F1
#
_entry.id   AF-A0A920K3S9-F1
#
_cell.length_a   1.000
_cell.length_b   1.000
_cell.length_c   1.000
_cell.angle_alpha   90.00
_cell.angle_beta   90.00
_cell.angle_gamma   90.00
#
_symmetry.space_group_name_H-M   'P 1'
#
loop_
_entity.id
_entity.type
_entity.pdbx_description
1 polymer ?
#
loop_
_entity_poly.entity_id
_entity_poly.type
_entity_poly.pdbx_seq_one_letter_code
_entity_poly.pdbx_strand_id
1 'polypeptide(L)'
;MNGLVIGVMTGTSLDAIDIALLQIKKNLPFKLVDFYSKKIPQKLKGEIKSLTTSNITNIQTLAKITNKFSREIANNINIFLKKMAINLR
;
A
#
# COMPACT_ATOMS: atom_id res chain seq x y z
N MET A 1 8.36 -5.70 22.44
CA MET A 1 7.73 -4.54 21.79
C MET A 1 6.23 -4.74 21.88
N ASN A 2 5.49 -3.74 22.36
CA ASN A 2 4.03 -3.73 22.35
C ASN A 2 3.62 -2.58 21.45
N GLY A 3 2.80 -2.84 20.44
CA GLY A 3 2.44 -1.79 19.48
C GLY A 3 1.49 -2.25 18.39
N LEU A 4 1.00 -1.27 17.64
CA LEU A 4 0.27 -1.46 16.40
C LEU A 4 1.21 -1.29 15.22
N VAL A 5 1.10 -2.17 14.23
CA VAL A 5 1.91 -2.13 13.00
C VAL A 5 0.97 -2.23 11.80
N ILE A 6 1.24 -1.42 10.77
CA ILE A 6 0.52 -1.50 9.50
C ILE A 6 1.39 -2.28 8.51
N GLY A 7 0.88 -3.42 8.04
CA GLY A 7 1.42 -4.12 6.88
C GLY A 7 0.77 -3.57 5.61
N VAL A 8 1.58 -3.33 4.58
CA VAL A 8 1.10 -2.89 3.26
C VAL A 8 1.76 -3.75 2.20
N MET A 9 0.95 -4.28 1.27
CA MET A 9 1.41 -5.17 0.21
C MET A 9 0.66 -4.91 -1.09
N THR A 10 1.32 -5.16 -2.21
CA THR A 10 0.69 -5.32 -3.52
C THR A 10 1.30 -6.53 -4.21
N GLY A 11 0.47 -7.36 -4.83
CA GLY A 11 0.97 -8.42 -5.71
C GLY A 11 1.59 -7.84 -7.00
N THR A 12 2.42 -8.63 -7.67
CA THR A 12 2.95 -8.31 -9.01
C THR A 12 1.85 -8.28 -10.08
N SER A 13 0.68 -8.86 -9.79
CA SER A 13 -0.52 -8.74 -10.62
C SER A 13 -1.12 -7.32 -10.65
N LEU A 14 -0.72 -6.46 -9.70
CA LEU A 14 -1.19 -5.07 -9.54
C LEU A 14 -2.72 -5.00 -9.47
N ASP A 15 -3.35 -5.93 -8.76
CA ASP A 15 -4.81 -5.97 -8.63
C ASP A 15 -5.31 -5.03 -7.54
N ALA A 16 -4.64 -5.06 -6.38
CA ALA A 16 -5.02 -4.27 -5.22
C ALA A 16 -3.82 -3.89 -4.35
N ILE A 17 -4.02 -2.85 -3.53
CA ILE A 17 -3.19 -2.51 -2.38
C ILE A 17 -3.91 -3.09 -1.16
N ASP A 18 -3.25 -4.03 -0.51
CA ASP A 18 -3.72 -4.70 0.70
C ASP A 18 -3.04 -4.07 1.92
N ILE A 19 -3.85 -3.77 2.94
CA ILE A 19 -3.43 -3.12 4.18
C ILE A 19 -3.96 -3.94 5.35
N ALA A 20 -3.10 -4.21 6.33
CA ALA A 20 -3.45 -4.94 7.54
C ALA A 20 -2.98 -4.17 8.78
N LEU A 21 -3.83 -4.02 9.78
CA LEU A 21 -3.43 -3.56 11.10
C LEU A 21 -3.18 -4.76 12.01
N LEU A 22 -1.96 -4.87 12.51
CA LEU A 22 -1.53 -5.93 13.40
C LEU A 22 -1.26 -5.37 14.79
N GLN A 23 -1.69 -6.09 15.82
CA GLN A 23 -1.27 -5.85 17.18
C GLN A 23 -0.17 -6.85 17.55
N ILE A 24 0.98 -6.33 17.93
CA ILE A 24 2.13 -7.10 18.41
C ILE A 24 2.26 -6.87 19.91
N LYS A 25 2.35 -7.96 20.68
CA LYS A 25 2.61 -7.93 22.11
C LYS A 25 3.76 -8.89 22.42
N LYS A 26 4.66 -8.50 23.33
CA LYS A 26 5.78 -9.35 23.75
C LYS A 26 5.24 -10.67 24.30
N ASN A 27 5.83 -11.79 23.86
CA ASN A 27 5.50 -13.15 24.28
C ASN A 27 4.05 -13.60 23.97
N LEU A 28 3.37 -12.96 23.02
CA LEU A 28 2.04 -13.37 22.57
C LEU A 28 2.01 -13.50 21.03
N PRO A 29 1.12 -14.36 20.48
CA PRO A 29 0.86 -14.38 19.06
C PRO A 29 0.41 -13.00 18.55
N PHE A 30 0.76 -12.68 17.30
CA PHE A 30 0.25 -11.48 16.65
C PHE A 30 -1.27 -11.59 16.44
N LYS A 31 -1.96 -10.46 16.50
CA LYS A 31 -3.41 -10.38 16.26
C LYS A 31 -3.69 -9.47 15.07
N LEU A 32 -4.45 -9.96 14.10
CA LEU A 32 -5.05 -9.11 13.07
C LEU A 32 -6.18 -8.30 13.70
N VAL A 33 -6.05 -6.98 13.67
CA VAL A 33 -7.04 -6.04 14.21
C VAL A 33 -8.07 -5.71 13.14
N ASP A 34 -7.61 -5.38 11.93
CA ASP A 34 -8.46 -5.05 10.79
C ASP A 34 -7.66 -5.19 9.48
N PHE A 35 -8.36 -5.26 8.36
CA PHE A 35 -7.77 -5.30 7.03
C PHE A 35 -8.58 -4.49 6.02
N TYR A 36 -7.89 -4.02 4.98
CA TYR A 36 -8.49 -3.25 3.90
C TYR A 36 -7.79 -3.55 2.60
N SER A 37 -8.58 -3.79 1.55
CA SER A 37 -8.07 -4.00 0.20
C SER A 37 -8.72 -3.01 -0.74
N LYS A 38 -7.91 -2.35 -1.57
CA LYS A 38 -8.39 -1.41 -2.59
C LYS A 38 -7.78 -1.72 -3.94
N LYS A 39 -8.64 -1.84 -4.96
CA LYS A 39 -8.20 -2.00 -6.35
C LYS A 39 -7.31 -0.83 -6.77
N ILE A 40 -6.18 -1.14 -7.40
CA ILE A 40 -5.30 -0.14 -8.00
C ILE A 40 -6.05 0.52 -9.18
N PRO A 41 -6.10 1.86 -9.27
CA PRO A 41 -6.75 2.55 -10.38
C PRO A 41 -6.20 2.08 -11.73
N GLN A 42 -7.07 1.78 -12.70
CA GLN A 42 -6.66 1.20 -13.99
C GLN A 42 -5.63 2.06 -14.74
N LYS A 43 -5.77 3.39 -14.65
CA LYS A 43 -4.79 4.32 -15.22
C LYS A 43 -3.39 4.12 -14.61
N LEU A 44 -3.30 4.02 -13.28
CA LEU A 44 -2.03 3.81 -12.59
C LEU A 44 -1.47 2.41 -12.88
N LYS A 45 -2.32 1.38 -12.92
CA LYS A 45 -1.94 0.03 -13.35
C LYS A 45 -1.33 0.03 -14.75
N GLY A 46 -1.93 0.76 -15.69
CA GLY A 46 -1.40 0.94 -17.05
C GLY A 46 -0.04 1.64 -17.09
N GLU A 47 0.12 2.72 -16.32
CA GLU A 47 1.39 3.43 -16.19
C GLU A 47 2.49 2.50 -15.63
N ILE A 48 2.23 1.77 -14.55
CA ILE A 48 3.21 0.82 -13.97
C ILE A 48 3.56 -0.28 -14.97
N LYS A 49 2.57 -0.85 -15.67
CA LYS A 49 2.82 -1.87 -16.70
C LYS A 49 3.67 -1.34 -17.85
N SER A 50 3.51 -0.08 -18.25
CA SER A 50 4.30 0.51 -19.33
C SER A 50 5.80 0.47 -19.07
N LEU A 51 6.23 0.59 -17.79
CA LEU A 51 7.63 0.50 -17.38
C LEU A 51 8.26 -0.87 -17.63
N THR A 52 7.43 -1.91 -17.77
CA THR A 52 7.86 -3.32 -17.93
C THR A 52 7.77 -3.79 -19.38
N THR A 53 6.92 -3.15 -20.20
CA THR A 53 6.70 -3.53 -21.60
C THR A 53 7.70 -2.91 -22.58
N SER A 54 8.28 -1.75 -22.25
CA SER A 54 9.33 -1.15 -23.08
C SER A 54 10.70 -1.53 -22.55
N ASN A 55 11.57 -2.10 -23.41
CA ASN A 55 12.99 -2.32 -23.09
C ASN A 55 13.76 -1.01 -22.82
N ILE A 56 13.11 0.15 -22.96
CA ILE A 56 13.66 1.47 -22.72
C ILE A 56 12.74 2.21 -21.75
N THR A 57 13.12 2.22 -20.48
CA THR A 57 12.52 3.06 -19.44
C THR A 57 13.55 4.11 -19.02
N ASN A 58 13.18 5.39 -19.01
CA ASN A 58 14.06 6.43 -18.46
C ASN A 58 13.80 6.64 -16.95
N ILE A 59 14.85 7.05 -16.24
CA ILE A 59 14.84 7.25 -14.78
C ILE A 59 13.77 8.26 -14.35
N GLN A 60 13.54 9.31 -15.14
CA GLN A 60 12.55 10.34 -14.84
C GLN A 60 11.11 9.78 -14.86
N THR A 61 10.81 8.90 -15.79
CA THR A 61 9.50 8.25 -15.93
C THR A 61 9.27 7.27 -14.80
N LEU A 62 10.28 6.46 -14.48
CA LEU A 62 10.27 5.59 -13.30
C LEU A 62 9.99 6.39 -12.03
N ALA A 63 10.75 7.46 -11.77
CA ALA A 63 10.58 8.28 -10.58
C ALA A 63 9.18 8.90 -10.48
N LYS A 64 8.62 9.39 -11.59
CA LYS A 64 7.26 9.95 -11.64
C LYS A 64 6.20 8.90 -11.28
N ILE A 65 6.29 7.71 -11.87
CA ILE A 65 5.32 6.63 -11.63
C ILE A 65 5.46 6.09 -10.21
N THR A 66 6.69 5.90 -9.72
CA THR A 66 6.95 5.52 -8.31
C THR A 66 6.30 6.51 -7.34
N ASN A 67 6.50 7.81 -7.53
CA ASN A 67 5.88 8.83 -6.65
C ASN A 67 4.35 8.80 -6.68
N LYS A 68 3.74 8.58 -7.86
CA LYS A 68 2.28 8.40 -7.97
C LYS A 68 1.82 7.16 -7.21
N PHE A 69 2.54 6.05 -7.36
CA PHE A 69 2.19 4.80 -6.69
C PHE A 69 2.34 4.89 -5.17
N SER A 70 3.43 5.46 -4.67
CA SER A 70 3.62 5.73 -3.24
C SER A 70 2.54 6.64 -2.67
N ARG A 71 2.08 7.65 -3.43
CA ARG A 71 0.97 8.52 -3.02
C ARG A 71 -0.35 7.77 -2.95
N GLU A 72 -0.63 6.89 -3.91
CA GLU A 72 -1.83 6.04 -3.88
C GLU A 72 -1.82 5.12 -2.66
N ILE A 73 -0.67 4.52 -2.33
CA ILE A 73 -0.50 3.73 -1.10
C ILE A 73 -0.78 4.58 0.15
N ALA A 74 -0.15 5.76 0.27
CA ALA A 74 -0.35 6.65 1.41
C ALA A 74 -1.81 7.09 1.57
N ASN A 75 -2.49 7.39 0.46
CA ASN A 75 -3.91 7.73 0.46
C ASN A 75 -4.75 6.57 1.00
N ASN A 76 -4.46 5.33 0.59
CA ASN A 76 -5.17 4.14 1.04
C ASN A 76 -4.93 3.85 2.53
N ILE A 77 -3.71 4.07 3.05
CA ILE A 77 -3.42 4.01 4.48
C ILE A 77 -4.26 5.04 5.23
N ASN A 78 -4.30 6.30 4.77
CA ASN A 78 -5.08 7.35 5.41
C ASN A 78 -6.59 7.05 5.40
N ILE A 79 -7.12 6.49 4.30
CA ILE A 79 -8.52 6.06 4.22
C ILE A 79 -8.79 4.94 5.23
N PHE A 80 -7.90 3.95 5.29
CA PHE A 80 -8.00 2.84 6.24
C PHE A 80 -8.00 3.34 7.68
N LEU A 81 -7.06 4.20 8.06
CA LEU A 81 -6.97 4.74 9.42
C LEU A 81 -8.18 5.61 9.80
N LYS A 82 -8.71 6.40 8.86
CA LYS A 82 -9.94 7.17 9.06
C LYS A 82 -11.14 6.26 9.34
N LYS A 83 -11.26 5.12 8.65
CA LYS A 83 -12.34 4.13 8.91
C LYS A 83 -12.26 3.57 10.32
N MET A 84 -11.06 3.41 10.85
CA MET A 84 -10.83 2.86 12.19
C MET A 84 -10.98 3.90 13.31
N ALA A 85 -11.28 5.17 13.00
CA ALA A 85 -11.29 6.29 13.94
C ALA A 85 -9.97 6.43 14.75
N ILE A 86 -8.86 5.93 14.22
CA ILE A 86 -7.53 6.12 14.82
C ILE A 86 -7.14 7.56 14.51
N ASN A 87 -7.40 8.47 15.45
CA ASN A 87 -6.83 9.81 15.44
C ASN A 87 -5.31 9.67 15.58
N LEU A 88 -4.60 9.72 14.43
CA LEU A 88 -3.18 10.02 14.40
C LEU A 88 -3.01 11.45 14.91
N ARG A 89 -2.77 11.60 16.22
CA ARG A 89 -2.29 12.84 16.84
C ARG A 89 -0.80 12.74 17.06
#